data_AF-A0A2M7RW53-F1
#
_entry.id   AF-A0A2M7RW53-F1
#
_cell.length_a   1.000
_cell.length_b   1.000
_cell.length_c   1.000
_cell.angle_alpha   90.00
_cell.angle_beta   90.00
_cell.angle_gamma   90.00
#
_symmetry.space_group_name_H-M   'P 1'
#
loop_
_entity.id
_entity.type
_entity.pdbx_description
1 polymer ?
#
loop_
_entity_poly.entity_id
_entity_poly.type
_entity_poly.pdbx_seq_one_letter_code
_entity_poly.pdbx_strand_id
1 'polypeptide(L)'
;MNFWNTLKEQLYKHQKLMLLLVVESLGSSPGRQGFKMLVMPNGDLKGSIGGGVMEFAVVEEAKNQLSQNKEQIFLKRQIHRGVKLEGSGMICSGEQTLAFIPLNGSHLPTIEKLLTNKKGTLSLTEKSLYYNKEAFQNKPFYFKKSTDRQWIYSERIQKKPKLYVIGGGHVGAATAILCQQIGFEVILFDNRLGLNTFEALPLSVEKHIIDYTKIADYIEEGAAVYVTIMTHGYKDDKIALVPLLNKTFKFLGVMGSKSKLDVLFEVLKN
;
A
#
# COMPACT_ATOMS: atom_id res chain seq x y z
N MET A 1 -5.23 -8.67 4.69
CA MET A 1 -6.43 -7.92 5.12
C MET A 1 -6.18 -6.43 4.95
N ASN A 2 -7.15 -5.65 4.43
CA ASN A 2 -7.01 -4.20 4.25
C ASN A 2 -7.05 -3.50 5.63
N PHE A 3 -6.13 -2.57 5.92
CA PHE A 3 -6.07 -1.80 7.17
C PHE A 3 -7.44 -1.21 7.56
N TRP A 4 -8.19 -0.71 6.59
CA TRP A 4 -9.51 -0.11 6.81
C TRP A 4 -10.59 -1.12 7.21
N ASN A 5 -10.49 -2.37 6.75
CA ASN A 5 -11.38 -3.43 7.22
C ASN A 5 -11.10 -3.73 8.68
N THR A 6 -9.82 -3.83 9.05
CA THR A 6 -9.41 -4.00 10.45
C THR A 6 -9.93 -2.85 11.30
N LEU A 7 -9.78 -1.60 10.86
CA LEU A 7 -10.31 -0.42 11.57
C LEU A 7 -11.81 -0.53 11.79
N LYS A 8 -12.58 -0.83 10.74
CA LYS A 8 -14.03 -1.01 10.83
C LYS A 8 -14.41 -2.08 11.86
N GLU A 9 -13.77 -3.25 11.80
CA GLU A 9 -14.01 -4.34 12.74
C GLU A 9 -13.70 -3.94 14.20
N GLN A 10 -12.62 -3.20 14.42
CA GLN A 10 -12.28 -2.71 15.76
C GLN A 10 -13.25 -1.63 16.24
N LEU A 11 -13.77 -0.75 15.38
CA LEU A 11 -14.81 0.21 15.75
C LEU A 11 -16.15 -0.46 16.10
N TYR A 12 -16.46 -1.62 15.51
CA TYR A 12 -17.63 -2.40 15.92
C TYR A 12 -17.44 -3.08 17.29
N LYS A 13 -16.21 -3.49 17.61
CA LYS A 13 -15.88 -4.16 18.89
C LYS A 13 -15.67 -3.19 20.05
N HIS A 14 -15.18 -1.99 19.77
CA HIS A 14 -14.79 -1.00 20.77
C HIS A 14 -15.56 0.29 20.57
N GLN A 15 -15.98 0.94 21.66
CA GLN A 15 -16.69 2.22 21.58
C GLN A 15 -15.78 3.37 21.09
N LYS A 16 -14.50 3.33 21.45
CA LYS A 16 -13.48 4.32 21.07
C LYS A 16 -12.14 3.65 20.78
N LEU A 17 -11.39 4.18 19.83
CA LEU A 17 -10.01 3.79 19.53
C LEU A 17 -9.21 4.99 19.01
N MET A 18 -7.89 4.91 19.02
CA MET A 18 -7.02 5.97 18.50
C MET A 18 -6.41 5.54 17.17
N LEU A 19 -6.56 6.35 16.13
CA LEU A 19 -5.80 6.23 14.90
C LEU A 19 -4.61 7.20 14.96
N LEU A 20 -3.41 6.65 14.84
CA LEU A 20 -2.18 7.37 14.64
C LEU A 20 -1.85 7.37 13.15
N LEU A 21 -1.58 8.54 12.59
CA LEU A 21 -1.29 8.73 11.16
C LEU A 21 -0.05 9.61 10.98
N VAL A 22 0.92 9.14 10.21
CA VAL A 22 2.04 9.98 9.76
C VAL A 22 1.53 10.93 8.68
N VAL A 23 1.28 12.19 9.05
CA VAL A 23 0.78 13.22 8.12
C VAL A 23 1.91 13.89 7.35
N GLU A 24 3.14 13.84 7.85
CA GLU A 24 4.33 14.41 7.22
C GLU A 24 5.57 13.62 7.63
N SER A 25 6.51 13.47 6.69
CA SER A 25 7.81 12.84 6.94
C SER A 25 8.89 13.63 6.20
N LEU A 26 9.94 14.05 6.91
CA LEU A 26 11.06 14.83 6.38
C LEU A 26 12.38 14.06 6.58
N GLY A 27 13.19 13.98 5.53
CA GLY A 27 14.47 13.27 5.57
C GLY A 27 14.32 11.76 5.82
N SER A 28 15.25 11.19 6.59
CA SER A 28 15.32 9.77 6.93
C SER A 28 14.51 9.46 8.20
N SER A 29 13.21 9.74 8.17
CA SER A 29 12.30 9.37 9.25
C SER A 29 11.96 7.86 9.20
N PRO A 30 11.72 7.23 10.37
CA PRO A 30 11.37 5.81 10.44
C PRO A 30 9.98 5.53 9.86
N GLY A 31 9.01 6.42 10.08
CA GLY A 31 7.70 6.37 9.43
C GLY A 31 7.68 7.21 8.15
N ARG A 32 6.90 6.77 7.16
CA ARG A 32 6.63 7.53 5.94
C ARG A 32 5.22 8.08 5.96
N GLN A 33 5.01 9.22 5.29
CA GLN A 33 3.67 9.80 5.11
C GLN A 33 2.66 8.73 4.65
N GLY A 34 1.52 8.65 5.35
CA GLY A 34 0.49 7.65 5.11
C GLY A 34 0.63 6.36 5.93
N PHE A 35 1.72 6.17 6.69
CA PHE A 35 1.81 5.10 7.69
C PHE A 35 0.78 5.30 8.78
N LYS A 36 0.18 4.20 9.25
CA LYS A 36 -0.95 4.21 10.17
C LYS A 36 -0.81 3.14 11.23
N MET A 37 -1.25 3.46 12.44
CA MET A 37 -1.41 2.53 13.54
C MET A 37 -2.75 2.75 14.24
N LEU A 38 -3.45 1.66 14.57
CA LEU A 38 -4.57 1.66 15.50
C LEU A 38 -4.07 1.29 16.89
N VAL A 39 -4.53 2.03 17.89
CA VAL A 39 -4.34 1.75 19.30
C VAL A 39 -5.71 1.52 19.92
N MET A 40 -5.94 0.31 20.43
CA MET A 40 -7.20 -0.06 21.07
C MET A 40 -7.14 0.19 22.59
N PRO A 41 -8.29 0.34 23.29
CA PRO A 41 -8.31 0.58 24.74
C PRO A 41 -7.67 -0.52 25.58
N ASN A 42 -7.69 -1.77 25.10
CA ASN A 42 -7.03 -2.91 25.75
C ASN A 42 -5.51 -2.95 25.53
N GLY A 43 -4.97 -2.00 24.75
CA GLY A 43 -3.56 -1.87 24.43
C GLY A 43 -3.07 -2.70 23.25
N ASP A 44 -3.95 -3.45 22.59
CA ASP A 44 -3.63 -4.09 21.32
C ASP A 44 -3.31 -3.03 20.25
N LEU A 45 -2.47 -3.40 19.29
CA LEU A 45 -2.01 -2.51 18.21
C LEU A 45 -2.21 -3.15 16.83
N LYS A 46 -2.52 -2.34 15.81
CA LYS A 46 -2.56 -2.78 14.39
C LYS A 46 -1.93 -1.74 13.47
N GLY A 47 -0.93 -2.15 12.68
CA GLY A 47 -0.17 -1.24 11.82
C GLY A 47 1.11 -0.75 12.51
N SER A 48 1.80 0.23 11.90
CA SER A 48 3.02 0.83 12.43
C SER A 48 3.16 2.26 11.93
N ILE A 49 3.85 3.08 12.70
CA ILE A 49 4.21 4.47 12.37
C ILE A 49 5.73 4.64 12.19
N GLY A 50 6.47 3.54 12.06
CA GLY A 50 7.92 3.54 11.83
C GLY A 50 8.72 2.62 12.76
N GLY A 51 8.11 2.08 13.82
CA GLY A 51 8.77 1.15 14.74
C GLY A 51 9.77 1.81 15.71
N GLY A 52 10.42 0.96 16.51
CA GLY A 52 11.44 1.36 17.49
C GLY A 52 10.87 1.93 18.80
N VAL A 53 11.78 2.41 19.67
CA VAL A 53 11.46 2.90 21.03
C VAL A 53 10.44 4.04 21.03
N MET A 54 10.44 4.85 19.98
CA MET A 54 9.50 5.95 19.80
C MET A 54 8.05 5.50 19.71
N GLU A 55 7.80 4.36 19.04
CA GLU A 55 6.45 3.86 18.83
C GLU A 55 5.80 3.53 20.19
N PHE A 56 6.59 3.01 21.14
CA PHE A 56 6.14 2.77 22.51
C PHE A 56 5.65 4.05 23.20
N ALA A 57 6.46 5.12 23.19
CA ALA A 57 6.09 6.38 23.85
C ALA A 57 4.82 7.03 23.25
N VAL A 58 4.66 6.96 21.93
CA VAL A 58 3.47 7.45 21.22
C VAL A 58 2.25 6.60 21.57
N VAL A 59 2.40 5.29 21.64
CA VAL A 59 1.32 4.36 22.02
C VAL A 59 0.85 4.60 23.44
N GLU A 60 1.75 4.80 24.40
CA GLU A 60 1.38 5.10 25.78
C GLU A 60 0.63 6.43 25.90
N GLU A 61 1.03 7.45 25.15
CA GLU A 61 0.29 8.71 25.06
C GLU A 61 -1.11 8.52 24.45
N ALA A 62 -1.22 7.71 23.39
CA ALA A 62 -2.50 7.37 22.77
C ALA A 62 -3.44 6.66 23.76
N LYS A 63 -2.93 5.72 24.55
CA LYS A 63 -3.70 5.04 25.61
C LYS A 63 -4.16 6.02 26.69
N ASN A 64 -3.29 6.93 27.13
CA ASN A 64 -3.63 7.96 28.11
C ASN A 64 -4.71 8.93 27.60
N GLN A 65 -4.69 9.26 26.30
CA GLN A 65 -5.73 10.08 25.69
C GLN A 65 -7.07 9.37 25.65
N LEU A 66 -7.06 8.07 25.32
CA LEU A 66 -8.25 7.23 25.31
C LEU A 66 -8.87 7.12 26.71
N SER A 67 -8.04 6.89 27.75
CA SER A 67 -8.53 6.79 29.13
C SER A 67 -9.10 8.11 29.66
N GLN A 68 -8.57 9.25 29.21
CA GLN A 68 -9.08 10.58 29.53
C GLN A 68 -10.29 11.00 28.68
N ASN A 69 -10.79 10.15 27.78
CA ASN A 69 -11.90 10.45 26.87
C ASN A 69 -11.69 11.73 26.03
N LYS A 70 -10.44 12.05 25.68
CA LYS A 70 -10.15 13.20 24.81
C LYS A 70 -10.65 12.94 23.40
N GLU A 71 -11.40 13.89 22.84
CA GLU A 71 -11.99 13.79 21.49
C GLU A 71 -11.30 14.70 20.47
N GLN A 72 -10.33 15.50 20.91
CA GLN A 72 -9.65 16.45 20.05
C GLN A 72 -8.57 15.77 19.20
N ILE A 73 -8.60 16.06 17.89
CA ILE A 73 -7.51 15.72 16.97
C ILE A 73 -6.37 16.70 17.19
N PHE A 74 -5.14 16.21 17.29
CA PHE A 74 -3.96 17.07 17.41
C PHE A 74 -2.77 16.49 16.65
N LEU A 75 -1.80 17.35 16.37
CA LEU A 75 -0.54 16.99 15.73
C LEU A 75 0.58 16.93 16.76
N LYS A 76 1.48 15.95 16.61
CA LYS A 76 2.73 15.85 17.37
C LYS A 76 3.88 15.67 16.40
N ARG A 77 4.77 16.67 16.35
CA ARG A 77 6.04 16.57 15.62
C ARG A 77 7.04 15.78 16.45
N GLN A 78 7.81 14.93 15.80
CA GLN A 78 8.86 14.14 16.41
C GLN A 78 10.14 14.35 15.63
N ILE A 79 11.20 14.70 16.35
CA ILE A 79 12.51 14.98 15.76
C ILE A 79 13.44 13.84 16.16
N HIS A 80 14.00 13.13 15.19
CA HIS A 80 14.83 11.96 15.42
C HIS A 80 16.32 12.34 15.38
N ARG A 81 16.67 13.44 16.07
CA ARG A 81 18.04 13.96 16.15
C ARG A 81 18.46 14.13 17.60
N GLY A 82 19.24 13.16 18.10
CA GLY A 82 19.88 13.23 19.41
C GLY A 82 18.92 13.31 20.60
N VAL A 83 19.50 13.36 21.80
CA VAL A 83 18.78 13.40 23.08
C VAL A 83 18.27 14.81 23.34
N LYS A 84 17.13 15.18 22.74
CA LYS A 84 16.36 16.39 23.09
C LYS A 84 15.01 15.99 23.71
N LEU A 85 14.33 16.95 24.35
CA LEU A 85 12.97 16.79 24.95
C LEU A 85 11.90 16.28 23.94
N GLU A 86 12.09 16.51 22.64
CA GLU A 86 11.24 15.98 21.54
C GLU A 86 11.90 14.81 20.78
N GLY A 87 12.99 14.29 21.32
CA GLY A 87 13.83 13.26 20.73
C GLY A 87 13.22 11.88 20.86
N SER A 88 13.20 11.13 19.76
CA SER A 88 12.67 9.75 19.74
C SER A 88 13.58 8.67 20.35
N GLY A 89 14.79 9.02 20.79
CA GLY A 89 15.82 8.07 21.21
C GLY A 89 16.52 7.32 20.06
N MET A 90 16.16 7.57 18.80
CA MET A 90 16.79 6.97 17.61
C MET A 90 17.76 7.95 16.91
N ILE A 91 18.74 7.39 16.17
CA ILE A 91 19.78 8.12 15.42
C ILE A 91 19.32 8.42 13.96
N CYS A 92 18.14 7.98 13.56
CA CYS A 92 17.62 8.21 12.20
C CYS A 92 17.40 9.72 11.97
N SER A 93 18.29 10.45 11.28
CA SER A 93 18.34 11.93 11.23
C SER A 93 17.14 12.72 10.64
N GLY A 94 15.97 12.08 10.47
CA GLY A 94 14.74 12.69 9.95
C GLY A 94 13.75 13.16 11.01
N GLU A 95 12.55 13.50 10.55
CA GLU A 95 11.45 13.99 11.38
C GLU A 95 10.12 13.48 10.84
N GLN A 96 9.14 13.31 11.72
CA GLN A 96 7.78 12.98 11.32
C GLN A 96 6.74 13.69 12.17
N THR A 97 5.60 14.01 11.56
CA THR A 97 4.45 14.59 12.26
C THR A 97 3.34 13.56 12.30
N LEU A 98 2.86 13.24 13.49
CA LEU A 98 1.76 12.33 13.74
C LEU A 98 0.48 13.10 14.02
N ALA A 99 -0.63 12.70 13.37
CA ALA A 99 -1.96 13.06 13.82
C ALA A 99 -2.50 11.96 14.75
N PHE A 100 -3.00 12.38 15.91
CA PHE A 100 -3.74 11.55 16.84
C PHE A 100 -5.23 11.81 16.59
N ILE A 101 -5.96 10.78 16.18
CA ILE A 101 -7.33 10.89 15.73
C ILE A 101 -8.19 9.95 16.58
N PRO A 102 -8.91 10.47 17.58
CA PRO A 102 -9.90 9.70 18.32
C PRO A 102 -11.02 9.27 17.38
N LEU A 103 -11.27 7.98 17.27
CA LEU A 103 -12.34 7.42 16.46
C LEU A 103 -13.38 6.73 17.35
N ASN A 104 -14.63 6.81 16.91
CA ASN A 104 -15.79 6.21 17.55
C ASN A 104 -16.84 5.85 16.48
N GLY A 105 -18.01 5.39 16.90
CA GLY A 105 -19.10 4.97 16.00
C GLY A 105 -19.54 6.02 14.97
N SER A 106 -19.38 7.34 15.23
CA SER A 106 -19.76 8.39 14.27
C SER A 106 -18.89 8.39 13.01
N HIS A 107 -17.72 7.75 13.06
CA HIS A 107 -16.79 7.66 11.94
C HIS A 107 -17.09 6.48 11.01
N LEU A 108 -17.89 5.50 11.43
CA LEU A 108 -18.22 4.30 10.65
C LEU A 108 -18.75 4.64 9.24
N PRO A 109 -19.68 5.59 9.05
CA PRO A 109 -20.17 5.93 7.70
C PRO A 109 -19.06 6.41 6.75
N THR A 110 -18.05 7.13 7.26
CA THR A 110 -16.90 7.59 6.46
C THR A 110 -16.01 6.41 6.07
N ILE A 111 -15.74 5.50 7.01
CA ILE A 111 -14.92 4.30 6.78
C ILE A 111 -15.61 3.35 5.79
N GLU A 112 -16.92 3.18 5.91
CA GLU A 112 -17.72 2.35 4.98
C GLU A 112 -17.76 2.95 3.58
N LYS A 113 -17.90 4.27 3.46
CA LYS A 113 -17.73 4.96 2.16
C LYS A 113 -16.34 4.70 1.58
N LEU A 114 -15.28 4.77 2.38
CA LEU A 114 -13.93 4.50 1.92
C LEU A 114 -13.75 3.05 1.43
N LEU A 115 -14.35 2.08 2.11
CA LEU A 115 -14.26 0.66 1.76
C LEU A 115 -15.09 0.30 0.51
N THR A 116 -16.22 0.97 0.30
CA THR A 116 -17.10 0.72 -0.85
C THR A 116 -16.62 1.41 -2.13
N ASN A 117 -15.96 2.56 -2.01
CA ASN A 117 -15.51 3.32 -3.16
C ASN A 117 -14.09 2.93 -3.58
N LYS A 118 -13.92 2.65 -4.88
CA LYS A 118 -12.62 2.24 -5.46
C LYS A 118 -11.69 3.42 -5.80
N LYS A 119 -12.20 4.65 -5.71
CA LYS A 119 -11.49 5.90 -6.05
C LYS A 119 -12.05 7.05 -5.21
N GLY A 120 -11.17 7.87 -4.67
CA GLY A 120 -11.50 9.14 -4.01
C GLY A 120 -10.35 9.62 -3.13
N THR A 121 -10.66 10.49 -2.18
CA THR A 121 -9.69 11.04 -1.25
C THR A 121 -10.23 10.97 0.18
N LEU A 122 -9.44 10.38 1.07
CA LEU A 122 -9.65 10.55 2.51
C LEU A 122 -8.96 11.84 2.93
N SER A 123 -9.70 12.72 3.59
CA SER A 123 -9.21 14.00 4.08
C SER A 123 -9.35 14.06 5.59
N LEU A 124 -8.38 14.72 6.22
CA LEU A 124 -8.31 14.92 7.66
C LEU A 124 -7.94 16.38 7.92
N THR A 125 -8.65 17.01 8.84
CA THR A 125 -8.36 18.34 9.38
C THR A 125 -8.26 18.27 10.89
N GLU A 126 -8.01 19.40 11.54
CA GLU A 126 -8.02 19.51 13.00
C GLU A 126 -9.39 19.17 13.64
N LYS A 127 -10.46 19.08 12.84
CA LYS A 127 -11.84 18.87 13.33
C LYS A 127 -12.46 17.55 12.91
N SER A 128 -12.05 16.99 11.77
CA SER A 128 -12.83 15.92 11.14
C SER A 128 -12.01 15.03 10.21
N LEU A 129 -12.45 13.78 10.14
CA LEU A 129 -12.06 12.81 9.13
C LEU A 129 -13.25 12.59 8.18
N TYR A 130 -13.05 12.85 6.89
CA TYR A 130 -14.12 12.75 5.89
C TYR A 130 -13.62 12.22 4.55
N TYR A 131 -14.54 11.68 3.77
CA TYR A 131 -14.25 11.09 2.47
C TYR A 131 -14.84 11.95 1.35
N ASN A 132 -14.04 12.25 0.34
CA ASN A 132 -14.43 12.94 -0.89
C ASN A 132 -14.38 11.96 -2.07
N LYS A 133 -15.42 11.95 -2.90
CA LYS A 133 -15.44 11.12 -4.12
C LYS A 133 -14.43 11.60 -5.16
N GLU A 134 -14.19 12.90 -5.21
CA GLU A 134 -13.26 13.50 -6.16
C GLU A 134 -11.84 13.55 -5.57
N ALA A 135 -10.86 13.39 -6.44
CA ALA A 135 -9.47 13.53 -6.06
C ALA A 135 -9.17 15.00 -5.78
N PHE A 136 -8.79 15.31 -4.54
CA PHE A 136 -8.42 16.68 -4.18
C PHE A 136 -7.13 17.13 -4.88
N GLN A 137 -6.21 16.20 -5.17
CA GLN A 137 -4.93 16.45 -5.86
C GLN A 137 -4.42 15.23 -6.65
N ASN A 138 -3.49 15.47 -7.58
CA ASN A 138 -2.79 14.42 -8.34
C ASN A 138 -1.72 13.65 -7.54
N LYS A 139 -1.34 14.13 -6.34
CA LYS A 139 -0.36 13.46 -5.47
C LYS A 139 -1.04 12.36 -4.64
N PRO A 140 -0.34 11.25 -4.32
CA PRO A 140 -0.90 10.18 -3.49
C PRO A 140 -1.18 10.66 -2.06
N PHE A 141 -0.35 11.57 -1.56
CA PHE A 141 -0.48 12.20 -0.26
C PHE A 141 -0.28 13.72 -0.40
N TYR A 142 -1.00 14.48 0.41
CA TYR A 142 -0.83 15.92 0.54
C TYR A 142 -1.03 16.33 1.99
N PHE A 143 -0.15 17.20 2.47
CA PHE A 143 -0.25 17.82 3.78
C PHE A 143 0.10 19.29 3.68
N LYS A 144 -0.69 20.14 4.35
CA LYS A 144 -0.40 21.56 4.52
C LYS A 144 -0.84 21.99 5.90
N LYS A 145 0.06 22.67 6.60
CA LYS A 145 -0.18 23.24 7.93
C LYS A 145 0.07 24.74 7.89
N SER A 146 -0.94 25.52 8.29
CA SER A 146 -0.81 26.95 8.55
C SER A 146 -0.58 27.20 10.05
N THR A 147 -1.32 26.50 10.92
CA THR A 147 -1.16 26.52 12.38
C THR A 147 -1.50 25.13 12.95
N ASP A 148 -1.28 24.91 14.25
CA ASP A 148 -1.73 23.66 14.93
C ASP A 148 -3.26 23.46 14.88
N ARG A 149 -4.02 24.53 14.66
CA ARG A 149 -5.48 24.53 14.56
C ARG A 149 -5.99 24.77 13.13
N GLN A 150 -5.08 24.76 12.15
CA GLN A 150 -5.46 24.94 10.74
C GLN A 150 -4.50 24.17 9.87
N TRP A 151 -4.90 22.95 9.53
CA TRP A 151 -4.13 22.07 8.68
C TRP A 151 -5.06 21.11 7.93
N ILE A 152 -4.55 20.58 6.82
CA ILE A 152 -5.23 19.55 6.04
C ILE A 152 -4.22 18.49 5.65
N TYR A 153 -4.62 17.24 5.86
CA TYR A 153 -4.02 16.07 5.28
C TYR A 153 -5.02 15.46 4.30
N SER A 154 -4.52 14.91 3.20
CA SER A 154 -5.34 14.10 2.30
C SER A 154 -4.51 12.96 1.70
N GLU A 155 -5.14 11.80 1.56
CA GLU A 155 -4.58 10.65 0.86
C GLU A 155 -5.54 10.12 -0.19
N ARG A 156 -4.98 9.72 -1.33
CA ARG A 156 -5.76 9.18 -2.43
C ARG A 156 -6.06 7.71 -2.17
N ILE A 157 -7.35 7.37 -2.16
CA ILE A 157 -7.81 5.99 -2.16
C ILE A 157 -7.64 5.47 -3.58
N GLN A 158 -6.61 4.66 -3.77
CA GLN A 158 -6.32 3.98 -5.02
C GLN A 158 -6.37 2.47 -4.79
N LYS A 159 -6.76 1.73 -5.84
CA LYS A 159 -6.59 0.28 -5.84
C LYS A 159 -5.12 -0.06 -5.60
N LYS A 160 -4.89 -1.23 -5.00
CA LYS A 160 -3.56 -1.82 -4.96
C LYS A 160 -3.00 -1.88 -6.40
N PRO A 161 -1.70 -1.62 -6.60
CA PRO A 161 -1.11 -1.86 -7.90
C PRO A 161 -1.29 -3.35 -8.24
N LYS A 162 -1.67 -3.62 -9.49
CA LYS A 162 -1.80 -4.99 -9.98
C LYS A 162 -0.53 -5.43 -10.66
N LEU A 163 -0.07 -6.63 -10.35
CA LEU A 163 1.03 -7.28 -11.03
C LEU A 163 0.51 -8.55 -11.73
N TYR A 164 0.67 -8.57 -13.05
CA TYR A 164 0.49 -9.77 -13.86
C TYR A 164 1.85 -10.42 -14.08
N VAL A 165 1.98 -11.67 -13.62
CA VAL A 165 3.20 -12.49 -13.80
C VAL A 165 2.89 -13.55 -14.85
N ILE A 166 3.60 -13.52 -15.98
CA ILE A 166 3.44 -14.48 -17.07
C ILE A 166 4.62 -15.45 -17.01
N GLY A 167 4.38 -16.67 -16.54
CA GLY A 167 5.37 -17.70 -16.28
C GLY A 167 5.43 -18.07 -14.80
N GLY A 168 5.00 -19.28 -14.47
CA GLY A 168 4.90 -19.83 -13.12
C GLY A 168 6.08 -20.71 -12.70
N GLY A 169 7.21 -20.64 -13.42
CA GLY A 169 8.45 -21.30 -13.00
C GLY A 169 9.02 -20.69 -11.70
N HIS A 170 10.16 -21.19 -11.24
CA HIS A 170 10.79 -20.79 -9.98
C HIS A 170 10.86 -19.26 -9.77
N VAL A 171 11.27 -18.51 -10.79
CA VAL A 171 11.42 -17.05 -10.67
C VAL A 171 10.06 -16.36 -10.58
N GLY A 172 9.11 -16.67 -11.48
CA GLY A 172 7.79 -16.05 -11.46
C GLY A 172 6.99 -16.38 -10.20
N ALA A 173 7.09 -17.61 -9.69
CA ALA A 173 6.49 -17.99 -8.41
C ALA A 173 7.09 -17.19 -7.24
N ALA A 174 8.41 -17.04 -7.17
CA ALA A 174 9.07 -16.23 -6.14
C ALA A 174 8.69 -14.75 -6.24
N THR A 175 8.65 -14.19 -7.46
CA THR A 175 8.19 -12.82 -7.71
C THR A 175 6.74 -12.62 -7.23
N ALA A 176 5.84 -13.57 -7.52
CA ALA A 176 4.45 -13.47 -7.08
C ALA A 176 4.30 -13.40 -5.56
N ILE A 177 5.04 -14.25 -4.83
CA ILE A 177 5.03 -14.26 -3.36
C ILE A 177 5.54 -12.93 -2.80
N LEU A 178 6.70 -12.47 -3.25
CA LEU A 178 7.31 -11.23 -2.76
C LEU A 178 6.46 -10.00 -3.08
N CYS A 179 5.94 -9.90 -4.30
CA CYS A 179 5.12 -8.77 -4.73
C CYS A 179 3.80 -8.70 -3.97
N GLN A 180 3.18 -9.85 -3.65
CA GLN A 180 2.01 -9.88 -2.79
C GLN A 180 2.31 -9.35 -1.39
N GLN A 181 3.45 -9.75 -0.80
CA GLN A 181 3.86 -9.30 0.54
C GLN A 181 4.07 -7.79 0.62
N ILE A 182 4.61 -7.17 -0.44
CA ILE A 182 4.81 -5.72 -0.50
C ILE A 182 3.57 -4.95 -1.00
N GLY A 183 2.43 -5.61 -1.15
CA GLY A 183 1.12 -4.98 -1.31
C GLY A 183 0.54 -4.96 -2.73
N PHE A 184 1.12 -5.67 -3.69
CA PHE A 184 0.49 -5.88 -4.99
C PHE A 184 -0.69 -6.84 -4.90
N GLU A 185 -1.69 -6.63 -5.75
CA GLU A 185 -2.63 -7.67 -6.16
C GLU A 185 -1.98 -8.45 -7.30
N VAL A 186 -1.73 -9.74 -7.09
CA VAL A 186 -0.92 -10.56 -8.01
C VAL A 186 -1.80 -11.60 -8.69
N ILE A 187 -1.75 -11.61 -10.02
CA ILE A 187 -2.35 -12.63 -10.88
C ILE A 187 -1.22 -13.29 -11.67
N LEU A 188 -1.11 -14.61 -11.58
CA LEU A 188 -0.05 -15.37 -12.22
C LEU A 188 -0.63 -16.34 -13.27
N PHE A 189 -0.03 -16.31 -14.46
CA PHE A 189 -0.41 -17.12 -15.62
C PHE A 189 0.69 -18.11 -15.99
N ASP A 190 0.34 -19.36 -16.27
CA ASP A 190 1.22 -20.33 -16.93
C ASP A 190 0.43 -21.09 -18.01
N ASN A 191 1.10 -21.67 -19.00
CA ASN A 191 0.45 -22.49 -20.04
C ASN A 191 0.61 -24.00 -19.80
N ARG A 192 1.33 -24.39 -18.74
CA ARG A 192 1.59 -25.80 -18.39
C ARG A 192 0.65 -26.28 -17.28
N LEU A 193 -0.01 -27.40 -17.53
CA LEU A 193 -0.70 -28.20 -16.52
C LEU A 193 0.32 -28.95 -15.64
N GLY A 194 0.06 -29.09 -14.34
CA GLY A 194 0.88 -29.91 -13.45
C GLY A 194 2.22 -29.28 -13.03
N LEU A 195 2.39 -27.96 -13.17
CA LEU A 195 3.65 -27.30 -12.80
C LEU A 195 3.78 -27.16 -11.27
N ASN A 196 4.64 -27.95 -10.65
CA ASN A 196 4.84 -28.00 -9.19
C ASN A 196 4.98 -26.61 -8.51
N THR A 197 5.79 -25.70 -9.08
CA THR A 197 6.00 -24.36 -8.51
C THR A 197 4.74 -23.52 -8.54
N PHE A 198 3.91 -23.68 -9.56
CA PHE A 198 2.64 -22.99 -9.71
C PHE A 198 1.58 -23.57 -8.77
N GLU A 199 1.54 -24.89 -8.63
CA GLU A 199 0.60 -25.56 -7.73
C GLU A 199 0.90 -25.23 -6.26
N ALA A 200 2.18 -25.21 -5.88
CA ALA A 200 2.63 -24.91 -4.51
C ALA A 200 2.42 -23.45 -4.05
N LEU A 201 2.03 -22.54 -4.96
CA LEU A 201 1.79 -21.13 -4.60
C LEU A 201 0.61 -20.98 -3.61
N PRO A 202 0.71 -20.05 -2.64
CA PRO A 202 -0.36 -19.79 -1.67
C PRO A 202 -1.71 -19.44 -2.33
N LEU A 203 -2.81 -19.79 -1.66
CA LEU A 203 -4.19 -19.49 -2.10
C LEU A 203 -4.48 -18.00 -2.29
N SER A 204 -3.66 -17.13 -1.69
CA SER A 204 -3.77 -15.68 -1.84
C SER A 204 -3.30 -15.19 -3.22
N VAL A 205 -2.52 -15.98 -3.95
CA VAL A 205 -2.10 -15.67 -5.32
C VAL A 205 -3.16 -16.20 -6.28
N GLU A 206 -3.72 -15.32 -7.11
CA GLU A 206 -4.64 -15.73 -8.16
C GLU A 206 -3.86 -16.39 -9.29
N LYS A 207 -4.32 -17.54 -9.76
CA LYS A 207 -3.58 -18.43 -10.66
C LYS A 207 -4.47 -18.90 -11.78
N HIS A 208 -3.99 -18.79 -13.02
CA HIS A 208 -4.71 -19.25 -14.20
C HIS A 208 -3.79 -20.03 -15.14
N ILE A 209 -4.27 -21.18 -15.61
CA ILE A 209 -3.60 -21.94 -16.67
C ILE A 209 -4.26 -21.54 -17.99
N ILE A 210 -3.52 -20.85 -18.86
CA ILE A 210 -4.05 -20.26 -20.09
C ILE A 210 -3.11 -20.44 -21.26
N ASP A 211 -3.68 -20.40 -22.46
CA ASP A 211 -2.89 -20.19 -23.68
C ASP A 211 -2.41 -18.73 -23.74
N TYR A 212 -1.10 -18.53 -23.82
CA TYR A 212 -0.50 -17.19 -23.90
C TYR A 212 -0.91 -16.40 -25.14
N THR A 213 -1.41 -17.05 -26.20
CA THR A 213 -1.98 -16.32 -27.36
C THR A 213 -3.18 -15.44 -26.97
N LYS A 214 -3.85 -15.76 -25.86
CA LYS A 214 -5.01 -15.02 -25.32
C LYS A 214 -4.65 -14.09 -24.16
N ILE A 215 -3.36 -13.90 -23.85
CA ILE A 215 -2.93 -13.19 -22.64
C ILE A 215 -3.49 -11.76 -22.56
N ALA A 216 -3.66 -11.09 -23.70
CA ALA A 216 -4.20 -9.75 -23.75
C ALA A 216 -5.63 -9.68 -23.21
N ASP A 217 -6.43 -10.74 -23.32
CA ASP A 217 -7.82 -10.74 -22.84
C ASP A 217 -7.91 -10.72 -21.31
N TYR A 218 -6.85 -11.17 -20.63
CA TYR A 218 -6.79 -11.28 -19.17
C TYR A 218 -6.13 -10.06 -18.50
N ILE A 219 -5.34 -9.28 -19.24
CA ILE A 219 -4.55 -8.17 -18.69
C ILE A 219 -5.24 -6.83 -18.92
N GLU A 220 -5.66 -6.19 -17.83
CA GLU A 220 -6.22 -4.83 -17.84
C GLU A 220 -5.14 -3.77 -18.11
N GLU A 221 -5.52 -2.62 -18.67
CA GLU A 221 -4.63 -1.47 -18.86
C GLU A 221 -4.70 -0.48 -17.70
N GLY A 222 -3.62 0.26 -17.45
CA GLY A 222 -3.66 1.40 -16.55
C GLY A 222 -2.34 1.80 -15.91
N ALA A 223 -2.33 3.02 -15.38
CA ALA A 223 -1.17 3.64 -14.72
C ALA A 223 -0.75 2.99 -13.38
N ALA A 224 -1.47 1.96 -12.92
CA ALA A 224 -1.16 1.15 -11.74
C ALA A 224 -1.05 -0.35 -12.07
N VAL A 225 -0.93 -0.69 -13.36
CA VAL A 225 -0.77 -2.06 -13.83
C VAL A 225 0.69 -2.32 -14.19
N TYR A 226 1.20 -3.44 -13.70
CA TYR A 226 2.55 -3.92 -13.91
C TYR A 226 2.48 -5.30 -14.55
N VAL A 227 3.32 -5.56 -15.55
CA VAL A 227 3.40 -6.85 -16.22
C VAL A 227 4.84 -7.32 -16.25
N THR A 228 5.05 -8.58 -15.88
CA THR A 228 6.33 -9.27 -15.96
C THR A 228 6.19 -10.54 -16.76
N ILE A 229 7.06 -10.71 -17.76
CA ILE A 229 7.14 -11.89 -18.61
C ILE A 229 8.38 -12.68 -18.20
N MET A 230 8.16 -13.88 -17.67
CA MET A 230 9.14 -14.76 -17.04
C MET A 230 8.93 -16.20 -17.50
N THR A 231 8.65 -16.40 -18.79
CA THR A 231 8.35 -17.71 -19.37
C THR A 231 9.63 -18.56 -19.52
N HIS A 232 9.47 -19.82 -19.93
CA HIS A 232 10.58 -20.77 -20.08
C HIS A 232 11.53 -20.43 -21.25
N GLY A 233 11.09 -19.66 -22.26
CA GLY A 233 11.91 -19.39 -23.43
C GLY A 233 11.41 -18.25 -24.32
N TYR A 234 12.28 -17.77 -25.22
CA TYR A 234 12.01 -16.57 -26.01
C TYR A 234 10.78 -16.66 -26.92
N LYS A 235 10.38 -17.89 -27.34
CA LYS A 235 9.18 -18.10 -28.17
C LYS A 235 7.91 -17.76 -27.39
N ASP A 236 7.81 -18.27 -26.17
CA ASP A 236 6.68 -17.99 -25.27
C ASP A 236 6.69 -16.53 -24.82
N ASP A 237 7.89 -15.96 -24.57
CA ASP A 237 8.00 -14.52 -24.29
C ASP A 237 7.47 -13.68 -25.44
N LYS A 238 7.76 -14.05 -26.71
CA LYS A 238 7.24 -13.36 -27.89
C LYS A 238 5.72 -13.47 -27.96
N ILE A 239 5.17 -14.68 -27.80
CA ILE A 239 3.72 -14.93 -27.83
C ILE A 239 3.01 -14.07 -26.77
N ALA A 240 3.59 -13.98 -25.57
CA ALA A 240 3.04 -13.18 -24.49
C ALA A 240 3.23 -11.66 -24.69
N LEU A 241 4.39 -11.24 -25.21
CA LEU A 241 4.76 -9.83 -25.32
C LEU A 241 4.01 -9.11 -26.43
N VAL A 242 3.93 -9.70 -27.62
CA VAL A 242 3.40 -9.01 -28.83
C VAL A 242 1.99 -8.44 -28.61
N PRO A 243 1.01 -9.19 -28.06
CA PRO A 243 -0.34 -8.66 -27.81
C PRO A 243 -0.40 -7.51 -26.79
N LEU A 244 0.67 -7.32 -26.00
CA LEU A 244 0.74 -6.34 -24.93
C LEU A 244 1.46 -5.05 -25.33
N LEU A 245 2.15 -5.02 -26.48
CA LEU A 245 2.94 -3.85 -26.91
C LEU A 245 2.10 -2.59 -27.17
N ASN A 246 0.83 -2.76 -27.55
CA ASN A 246 -0.09 -1.65 -27.84
C ASN A 246 -0.92 -1.21 -26.61
N LYS A 247 -0.69 -1.83 -25.45
CA LYS A 247 -1.42 -1.57 -24.21
C LYS A 247 -0.65 -0.63 -23.29
N THR A 248 -1.39 0.13 -22.48
CA THR A 248 -0.80 1.09 -21.54
C THR A 248 -0.62 0.48 -20.15
N PHE A 249 0.63 0.37 -19.71
CA PHE A 249 1.00 -0.10 -18.37
C PHE A 249 1.91 0.89 -17.64
N LYS A 250 1.95 0.78 -16.32
CA LYS A 250 3.00 1.44 -15.52
C LYS A 250 4.37 0.82 -15.75
N PHE A 251 4.41 -0.49 -16.03
CA PHE A 251 5.61 -1.25 -16.31
C PHE A 251 5.27 -2.50 -17.14
N LEU A 252 6.09 -2.78 -18.15
CA LEU A 252 6.11 -4.03 -18.91
C LEU A 252 7.57 -4.47 -19.03
N GLY A 253 7.89 -5.63 -18.46
CA GLY A 253 9.26 -6.16 -18.45
C GLY A 253 9.33 -7.61 -18.89
N VAL A 254 10.39 -7.96 -19.62
CA VAL A 254 10.69 -9.34 -20.03
C VAL A 254 11.99 -9.78 -19.38
N MET A 255 11.95 -10.93 -18.70
CA MET A 255 13.11 -11.54 -18.08
C MET A 255 13.94 -12.31 -19.12
N GLY A 256 15.20 -11.95 -19.25
CA GLY A 256 16.14 -12.65 -20.10
C GLY A 256 17.57 -12.16 -19.93
N SER A 257 18.53 -13.01 -20.32
CA SER A 257 19.91 -12.57 -20.53
C SER A 257 19.97 -11.58 -21.70
N LYS A 258 21.05 -10.79 -21.77
CA LYS A 258 21.27 -9.85 -22.87
C LYS A 258 21.10 -10.52 -24.25
N SER A 259 21.79 -11.64 -24.47
CA SER A 259 21.72 -12.38 -25.74
C SER A 259 20.31 -12.88 -26.08
N LYS A 260 19.52 -13.32 -25.09
CA LYS A 260 18.12 -13.75 -25.30
C LYS A 260 17.25 -12.57 -25.73
N LEU A 261 17.43 -11.41 -25.09
CA LEU A 261 16.68 -10.20 -25.39
C LEU A 261 17.07 -9.61 -26.75
N ASP A 262 18.34 -9.66 -27.13
CA ASP A 262 18.82 -9.22 -28.45
C ASP A 262 18.09 -9.99 -29.57
N VAL A 263 18.04 -11.32 -29.48
CA VAL A 263 17.29 -12.18 -30.42
C VAL A 263 15.80 -11.86 -30.44
N LEU A 264 15.19 -11.68 -29.26
CA LEU A 264 13.77 -11.33 -29.17
C LEU A 264 13.48 -9.99 -29.87
N PHE A 265 14.30 -8.97 -29.65
CA PHE A 265 14.11 -7.65 -30.26
C PHE A 265 14.40 -7.63 -31.76
N GLU A 266 15.35 -8.41 -32.26
CA GLU A 266 15.55 -8.59 -33.70
C GLU A 266 14.32 -9.20 -34.36
N VAL A 267 13.74 -10.23 -33.75
CA VAL A 267 12.53 -10.90 -34.25
C VAL A 267 11.28 -10.02 -34.18
N LEU A 268 11.28 -8.97 -33.34
CA LEU A 268 10.18 -8.01 -33.24
C LEU A 268 10.29 -6.83 -34.21
N LYS A 269 11.48 -6.59 -34.79
CA LYS A 269 11.70 -5.56 -35.81
C LYS A 269 11.27 -5.99 -37.22
N ASN A 270 11.14 -7.30 -37.42
CA ASN A 270 10.75 -7.95 -38.68
C ASN A 270 9.28 -8.39 -38.62
#